data_AF-A0A967LRL2-F1
#
_entry.id   AF-A0A967LRL2-F1
#
_cell.length_a   1.000
_cell.length_b   1.000
_cell.length_c   1.000
_cell.angle_alpha   90.00
_cell.angle_beta   90.00
_cell.angle_gamma   90.00
#
_symmetry.space_group_name_H-M   'P 1'
#
loop_
_entity.id
_entity.type
_entity.pdbx_description
1 polymer ?
#
loop_
_entity_poly.entity_id
_entity_poly.type
_entity_poly.pdbx_seq_one_letter_code
_entity_poly.pdbx_strand_id
1 'polypeptide(L)'
;QVDVRDGRLHIEQEGRHLKFLDAVEQITFSGRVAVEQRQPVLFITERCVFRLTEKGMELREVAPGIDIERDILPGLQFDPVISGPAVMD
;
A
#
# COMPACT_ATOMS: atom_id res chain seq x y z
N GLN A 1 -12.01 -11.05 -2.63
CA GLN A 1 -13.13 -10.70 -1.74
C GLN A 1 -12.56 -10.52 -0.34
N VAL A 2 -12.99 -9.47 0.36
CA VAL A 2 -12.59 -9.20 1.74
C VAL A 2 -13.83 -9.07 2.61
N ASP A 3 -13.68 -9.38 3.90
CA ASP A 3 -14.72 -9.26 4.91
C ASP A 3 -14.12 -8.65 6.19
N VAL A 4 -14.93 -7.95 6.99
CA VAL A 4 -14.50 -7.41 8.28
C VAL A 4 -15.27 -8.10 9.40
N ARG A 5 -14.54 -8.82 10.26
CA ARG A 5 -15.09 -9.56 11.41
C ARG A 5 -14.37 -9.13 12.66
N ASP A 6 -15.11 -8.77 13.70
CA ASP A 6 -14.56 -8.32 14.98
C ASP A 6 -13.50 -7.19 14.85
N GLY A 7 -13.75 -6.25 13.92
CA GLY A 7 -12.84 -5.13 13.63
C GLY A 7 -11.55 -5.52 12.92
N ARG A 8 -11.45 -6.75 12.38
CA ARG A 8 -10.29 -7.25 11.65
C ARG A 8 -10.65 -7.58 10.22
N LEU A 9 -9.74 -7.25 9.30
CA LEU A 9 -9.85 -7.58 7.90
C LEU A 9 -9.48 -9.04 7.68
N HIS A 10 -10.33 -9.75 6.95
CA HIS A 10 -10.12 -11.11 6.49
C HIS A 10 -10.12 -11.15 4.96
N ILE A 11 -9.06 -11.72 4.39
CA ILE A 11 -8.94 -11.94 2.95
C ILE A 11 -9.51 -13.33 2.63
N GLU A 12 -10.76 -13.38 2.20
CA GLU A 12 -11.43 -14.64 1.80
C GLU A 12 -10.93 -15.13 0.43
N GLN A 13 -10.62 -14.19 -0.46
CA GLN A 13 -10.09 -14.50 -1.79
C GLN A 13 -9.18 -13.39 -2.27
N GLU A 14 -7.96 -13.76 -2.69
CA GLU A 14 -6.96 -12.83 -3.20
C GLU A 14 -7.36 -12.20 -4.54
N GLY A 15 -6.91 -10.96 -4.77
CA GLY A 15 -7.08 -10.29 -6.05
C GLY A 15 -6.27 -10.97 -7.16
N ARG A 16 -6.79 -10.97 -8.39
CA ARG A 16 -6.09 -11.61 -9.53
C ARG A 16 -4.97 -10.75 -10.13
N HIS A 17 -4.98 -9.45 -9.85
CA HIS A 17 -4.08 -8.48 -10.47
C HIS A 17 -3.31 -7.71 -9.41
N LEU A 18 -2.00 -7.63 -9.61
CA LEU A 18 -1.13 -6.78 -8.81
C LEU A 18 -1.39 -5.32 -9.18
N LYS A 19 -1.62 -4.46 -8.18
CA LYS A 19 -1.85 -3.03 -8.37
C LYS A 19 -0.57 -2.20 -8.25
N PHE A 20 0.46 -2.73 -7.59
CA PHE A 20 1.73 -2.07 -7.34
C PHE A 20 2.82 -2.73 -8.18
N LEU A 21 2.96 -2.23 -9.41
CA LEU A 21 3.89 -2.74 -10.42
C LEU A 21 5.23 -1.99 -10.37
N ASP A 22 6.29 -2.61 -10.88
CA ASP A 22 7.60 -1.95 -11.05
C ASP A 22 7.54 -0.86 -12.14
N ALA A 23 6.76 -1.12 -13.20
CA ALA A 23 6.49 -0.16 -14.27
C ALA A 23 5.02 -0.21 -14.72
N VAL A 24 4.44 0.97 -14.93
CA VAL A 24 3.13 1.13 -15.57
C VAL A 24 3.29 1.37 -17.07
N GLU A 25 2.28 1.02 -17.86
CA GLU A 25 2.28 1.25 -19.31
C GLU A 25 2.28 2.74 -19.66
N GLN A 26 1.54 3.56 -18.90
CA GLN A 26 1.45 5.00 -19.09
C GLN A 26 1.43 5.75 -17.76
N ILE A 27 2.21 6.82 -17.66
CA ILE A 27 2.21 7.72 -16.51
C ILE A 27 1.12 8.77 -16.69
N THR A 28 0.06 8.69 -15.89
CA THR A 28 -1.01 9.71 -15.81
C THR A 28 -0.84 10.63 -14.60
N PHE A 29 -0.08 10.19 -13.59
CA PHE A 29 0.30 10.95 -12.42
C PHE A 29 1.81 10.81 -12.18
N SER A 30 2.53 11.93 -12.07
CA SER A 30 3.97 11.91 -11.82
C SER A 30 4.26 12.00 -10.32
N GLY A 31 4.60 10.87 -9.71
CA GLY A 31 5.04 10.82 -8.32
C GLY A 31 6.28 11.69 -8.07
N ARG A 32 7.23 11.72 -9.01
CA ARG A 32 8.44 12.56 -8.91
C ARG A 32 8.10 14.04 -8.75
N VAL A 33 7.24 14.56 -9.62
CA VAL A 33 6.82 15.98 -9.56
C VAL A 33 6.08 16.28 -8.26
N ALA A 34 5.23 15.36 -7.80
CA ALA A 34 4.50 15.52 -6.53
C ALA A 34 5.47 15.62 -5.33
N VAL A 35 6.53 14.79 -5.31
CA VAL A 35 7.59 14.86 -4.29
C VAL A 35 8.35 16.19 -4.36
N GLU A 36 8.76 16.62 -5.55
CA GLU A 36 9.46 17.90 -5.76
C GLU A 36 8.61 19.10 -5.28
N GLN A 37 7.30 19.03 -5.49
CA GLN A 37 6.33 20.04 -5.04
C GLN A 37 5.93 19.90 -3.57
N ARG A 38 6.46 18.90 -2.86
CA ARG A 38 6.08 18.54 -1.48
C ARG A 38 4.58 18.30 -1.32
N GLN A 39 3.92 17.83 -2.38
CA GLN A 39 2.52 17.46 -2.35
C GLN A 39 2.35 16.17 -1.54
N PRO A 40 1.48 16.16 -0.51
CA PRO A 40 1.15 14.92 0.19
C PRO A 40 0.38 13.97 -0.74
N VAL A 41 0.88 12.74 -0.88
CA VAL A 41 0.25 11.69 -1.69
C VAL A 41 0.11 10.42 -0.85
N LEU A 42 -1.11 9.89 -0.81
CA LEU A 42 -1.45 8.64 -0.14
C LEU A 42 -2.03 7.66 -1.15
N PHE A 43 -1.66 6.39 -1.03
CA PHE A 43 -2.28 5.27 -1.72
C PHE A 43 -2.99 4.42 -0.69
N ILE A 44 -4.31 4.47 -0.67
CA ILE A 44 -5.14 3.80 0.32
C ILE A 44 -5.74 2.55 -0.33
N THR A 45 -5.56 1.41 0.34
CA THR A 45 -6.16 0.13 -0.03
C THR A 45 -7.01 -0.39 1.13
N GLU A 46 -7.71 -1.49 0.90
CA GLU A 46 -8.40 -2.21 1.96
C GLU A 46 -7.46 -2.71 3.07
N ARG A 47 -6.21 -3.07 2.73
CA ARG A 47 -5.27 -3.77 3.63
C ARG A 47 -4.19 -2.86 4.23
N CYS A 48 -3.86 -1.75 3.59
CA CYS A 48 -2.82 -0.83 4.05
C CYS A 48 -2.88 0.55 3.39
N VAL A 49 -2.17 1.50 3.98
CA VAL A 49 -1.94 2.84 3.45
C VAL A 49 -0.45 3.03 3.15
N PHE A 50 -0.13 3.45 1.93
CA PHE A 50 1.21 3.93 1.58
C PHE A 50 1.25 5.45 1.47
N ARG A 51 2.38 6.05 1.82
CA ARG A 51 2.70 7.45 1.58
C ARG A 51 3.84 7.57 0.58
N LEU A 52 3.73 8.47 -0.39
CA LEU A 52 4.86 8.81 -1.24
C LEU A 52 5.84 9.73 -0.51
N THR A 53 7.12 9.37 -0.51
CA THR A 53 8.20 10.14 0.11
C THR A 53 9.39 10.25 -0.85
N GLU A 54 10.38 11.07 -0.50
CA GLU A 54 11.67 11.14 -1.22
C GLU A 54 12.42 9.80 -1.26
N LYS A 55 12.15 8.89 -0.31
CA LYS A 55 12.75 7.55 -0.23
C LYS A 55 11.96 6.49 -1.01
N GLY A 56 10.83 6.86 -1.62
CA GLY A 56 9.90 5.95 -2.26
C GLY A 56 8.59 5.79 -1.48
N MET A 57 7.89 4.68 -1.70
CA MET A 57 6.61 4.38 -1.06
C MET A 57 6.82 3.84 0.35
N GLU A 58 6.39 4.60 1.34
CA GLU A 58 6.44 4.21 2.76
C GLU A 58 5.14 3.52 3.16
N LEU A 59 5.24 2.33 3.75
CA LEU A 59 4.10 1.66 4.38
C LEU A 59 3.77 2.38 5.69
N ARG A 60 2.65 3.10 5.71
CA ARG A 60 2.27 4.01 6.78
C ARG A 60 1.34 3.36 7.80
N GLU A 61 0.33 2.65 7.31
CA GLU A 61 -0.68 1.98 8.15
C GLU A 61 -1.03 0.60 7.60
N VAL A 62 -1.41 -0.32 8.48
CA VAL A 62 -1.82 -1.69 8.17
C VAL A 62 -3.16 -1.99 8.83
N ALA A 63 -4.09 -2.58 8.09
CA ALA A 63 -5.41 -2.93 8.62
C ALA A 63 -5.29 -4.00 9.72
N PRO A 64 -6.10 -3.93 10.79
CA PRO A 64 -6.11 -4.97 11.81
C PRO A 64 -6.38 -6.35 11.18
N GLY A 65 -5.62 -7.38 11.58
CA GLY A 65 -5.76 -8.74 11.03
C GLY A 65 -4.89 -9.02 9.79
N ILE A 66 -4.23 -8.01 9.24
CA ILE A 66 -3.33 -8.15 8.09
C ILE A 66 -1.89 -8.36 8.54
N ASP A 67 -1.23 -9.33 7.93
CA ASP A 67 0.19 -9.61 8.11
C ASP A 67 0.98 -9.03 6.95
N ILE A 68 2.06 -8.29 7.26
CA ILE A 68 2.82 -7.56 6.23
C ILE A 68 3.46 -8.54 5.23
N GLU A 69 4.13 -9.59 5.71
CA GLU A 69 4.88 -10.50 4.86
C GLU A 69 3.98 -11.42 4.03
N ARG A 70 2.84 -11.84 4.60
CA ARG A 70 1.91 -12.74 3.94
C ARG A 70 0.94 -12.01 3.01
N ASP A 71 0.41 -10.87 3.46
CA ASP A 71 -0.76 -10.27 2.83
C ASP A 71 -0.44 -8.96 2.07
N ILE A 72 0.71 -8.31 2.32
CA ILE A 72 1.08 -7.06 1.64
C ILE A 72 2.23 -7.28 0.66
N LEU A 73 3.39 -7.74 1.13
CA LEU A 73 4.60 -7.83 0.31
C LEU A 73 4.45 -8.65 -0.97
N PRO A 74 3.73 -9.80 -0.99
CA PRO A 74 3.54 -10.57 -2.22
C PRO A 74 2.72 -9.82 -3.29
N GLY A 75 2.01 -8.77 -2.90
CA GLY A 75 1.23 -7.89 -3.76
C GLY A 75 2.04 -6.77 -4.44
N LEU A 76 3.33 -6.63 -4.12
CA LEU A 76 4.20 -5.55 -4.57
C LEU A 76 5.30 -6.09 -5.48
N GLN A 77 5.61 -5.36 -6.56
CA GLN A 77 6.75 -5.65 -7.43
C GLN A 77 7.99 -4.81 -7.09
N PHE A 78 7.98 -4.14 -5.94
CA PHE A 78 9.07 -3.34 -5.42
C PHE A 78 9.07 -3.41 -3.88
N ASP A 79 10.20 -3.07 -3.28
CA ASP A 79 10.32 -3.05 -1.82
C ASP A 79 9.85 -1.70 -1.26
N PRO A 80 8.80 -1.67 -0.42
CA PRO A 80 8.39 -0.44 0.24
C PRO A 80 9.34 -0.08 1.38
N VAL A 81 9.37 1.20 1.77
CA VAL A 81 10.01 1.64 3.00
C VAL A 81 9.13 1.24 4.19
N ILE A 82 9.66 0.41 5.08
CA ILE A 82 8.94 -0.05 6.28
C ILE A 82 9.61 0.56 7.52
N SER A 83 8.87 1.41 8.24
CA SER A 83 9.36 2.11 9.43
C SER A 83 8.32 2.06 10.56
N GLY A 84 7.90 0.85 10.94
CA GLY A 84 6.93 0.64 12.03
C GLY A 84 5.55 1.23 11.69
N PRO A 85 4.81 0.63 10.75
CA PRO A 85 3.49 1.13 10.39
C PRO A 85 2.53 1.11 11.57
N ALA A 86 1.64 2.09 11.64
CA ALA A 86 0.56 2.10 12.61
C ALA A 86 -0.53 1.08 12.22
N VAL A 87 -1.37 0.72 13.18
CA VAL A 87 -2.61 -0.01 12.88
C VAL A 87 -3.63 1.01 12.36
N MET A 88 -4.36 0.67 11.30
CA MET A 88 -5.45 1.51 10.79
C MET A 88 -6.61 1.56 11.79
N ASP A 89 -7.28 2.71 11.83
CA ASP A 89 -8.48 2.95 12.64
C ASP A 89 -9.75 2.33 12.05
#